data_AF-A0A0M9DN62-F1
#
_entry.id   AF-A0A0M9DN62-F1
#
_cell.length_a   1.000
_cell.length_b   1.000
_cell.length_c   1.000
_cell.angle_alpha   90.00
_cell.angle_beta   90.00
_cell.angle_gamma   90.00
#
_symmetry.space_group_name_H-M   'P 1'
#
loop_
_entity.id
_entity.type
_entity.pdbx_description
1 polymer ?
#
loop_
_entity_poly.entity_id
_entity_poly.type
_entity_poly.pdbx_seq_one_letter_code
_entity_poly.pdbx_strand_id
1 'polypeptide(L)'
;MKKTILTLLGLYLTVFTFGQTNTTKLIEISKIYKDFMFRNEPTKQVFKDIKANVPKNLKVGIDFIIQTITTKNQLLTRKFLSRPDDQTLKQIFIINAINLNLNEENRADNNKLIDSLMNANIPMYELVDNYYGMLFTAVGNKNQPFDFSKINFQLKDYKLKDDTEKGIFFLRCMDYCGKTVWGYMNVANPPNTTKAFDNIKKYPTFNGSTYYQYTDFYFMDFEMNIEQGKGKQSYKGYYLNKYYETLLTHLICLNKENGSEKEMKDLLLGSILKERKLYKYTNYKDILEELFKEEK
;
A
#
# COMPACT_ATOMS: atom_id res chain seq x y z
N MET A 1 -17.01 51.28 -5.53
CA MET A 1 -15.69 50.82 -6.01
C MET A 1 -14.66 50.60 -4.91
N LYS A 2 -14.32 51.58 -4.04
CA LYS A 2 -13.28 51.40 -3.00
C LYS A 2 -13.55 50.25 -2.00
N LYS A 3 -14.80 50.06 -1.55
CA LYS A 3 -15.16 48.97 -0.62
C LYS A 3 -15.04 47.58 -1.25
N THR A 4 -15.38 47.44 -2.54
CA THR A 4 -15.31 46.17 -3.31
C THR A 4 -13.87 45.75 -3.60
N ILE A 5 -12.99 46.72 -3.90
CA ILE A 5 -11.55 46.46 -4.10
C ILE A 5 -10.89 46.03 -2.78
N LEU A 6 -11.27 46.63 -1.64
CA LEU A 6 -10.75 46.23 -0.33
C LEU A 6 -11.19 44.82 0.08
N THR A 7 -12.43 44.42 -0.26
CA THR A 7 -12.93 43.06 0.02
C THR A 7 -12.27 42.01 -0.87
N LEU A 8 -12.05 42.31 -2.15
CA LEU A 8 -11.27 41.44 -3.04
C LEU A 8 -9.81 41.30 -2.56
N LEU A 9 -9.15 42.40 -2.16
CA LEU A 9 -7.77 42.34 -1.64
C LEU A 9 -7.66 41.48 -0.38
N GLY A 10 -8.62 41.61 0.55
CA GLY A 10 -8.67 40.79 1.77
C GLY A 10 -8.90 39.30 1.48
N LEU A 11 -9.71 38.98 0.45
CA LEU A 11 -9.91 37.60 0.00
C LEU A 11 -8.64 37.00 -0.60
N TYR A 12 -7.88 37.78 -1.40
CA TYR A 12 -6.61 37.31 -1.96
C TYR A 12 -5.53 37.11 -0.89
N LEU A 13 -5.41 38.02 0.07
CA LEU A 13 -4.43 37.90 1.17
C LEU A 13 -4.68 36.68 2.07
N THR A 14 -5.96 36.36 2.35
CA THR A 14 -6.29 35.16 3.13
C THR A 14 -5.99 33.88 2.36
N VAL A 15 -6.35 33.80 1.06
CA VAL A 15 -6.05 32.62 0.23
C VAL A 15 -4.54 32.36 0.10
N PHE A 16 -3.73 33.43 -0.07
CA PHE A 16 -2.27 33.30 -0.17
C PHE A 16 -1.62 32.80 1.14
N THR A 17 -2.05 33.34 2.29
CA THR A 17 -1.49 32.95 3.59
C THR A 17 -1.86 31.52 3.97
N PHE A 18 -3.09 31.08 3.69
CA PHE A 18 -3.51 29.69 3.89
C PHE A 18 -2.77 28.70 2.98
N GLY A 19 -2.54 29.06 1.71
CA GLY A 19 -1.78 28.23 0.76
C GLY A 19 -0.34 27.98 1.23
N GLN A 20 0.37 29.05 1.59
CA GLN A 20 1.77 28.97 2.03
C GLN A 20 1.96 28.17 3.33
N THR A 21 0.99 28.28 4.26
CA THR A 21 1.01 27.50 5.52
C THR A 21 0.86 26.00 5.25
N ASN A 22 -0.01 25.60 4.31
CA ASN A 22 -0.18 24.20 3.93
C ASN A 22 1.09 23.62 3.30
N THR A 23 1.66 24.32 2.32
CA THR A 23 2.89 23.89 1.63
C THR A 23 4.04 23.68 2.62
N THR A 24 4.26 24.64 3.51
CA THR A 24 5.30 24.54 4.55
C THR A 24 5.11 23.31 5.43
N LYS A 25 3.86 23.06 5.87
CA LYS A 25 3.57 21.91 6.74
C LYS A 25 3.73 20.57 6.00
N LEU A 26 3.35 20.48 4.72
CA LEU A 26 3.56 19.28 3.91
C LEU A 26 5.04 18.93 3.79
N ILE A 27 5.92 19.92 3.55
CA ILE A 27 7.37 19.71 3.46
C ILE A 27 7.94 19.24 4.81
N GLU A 28 7.55 19.89 5.91
CA GLU A 28 7.97 19.51 7.27
C GLU A 28 7.62 18.04 7.56
N ILE A 29 6.36 17.67 7.34
CA ILE A 29 5.86 16.31 7.59
C ILE A 29 6.55 15.27 6.70
N SER A 30 6.87 15.63 5.45
CA SER A 30 7.56 14.72 4.53
C SER A 30 8.99 14.41 4.95
N LYS A 31 9.71 15.39 5.52
CA LYS A 31 11.04 15.17 6.09
C LYS A 31 10.99 14.25 7.30
N ILE A 32 10.02 14.48 8.19
CA ILE A 32 9.83 13.62 9.36
C ILE A 32 9.44 12.20 8.93
N TYR A 33 8.55 12.06 7.94
CA TYR A 33 8.22 10.76 7.38
C TYR A 33 9.46 10.04 6.84
N LYS A 34 10.27 10.72 6.01
CA LYS A 34 11.55 10.18 5.50
C LYS A 34 12.43 9.64 6.64
N ASP A 35 12.60 10.44 7.69
CA ASP A 35 13.51 10.11 8.78
C ASP A 35 13.01 8.94 9.62
N PHE A 36 11.69 8.74 9.73
CA PHE A 36 11.10 7.77 10.67
C PHE A 36 10.19 6.72 10.04
N MET A 37 10.11 6.58 8.71
CA MET A 37 9.25 5.58 8.06
C MET A 37 9.74 4.12 8.22
N PHE A 38 11.01 3.94 8.61
CA PHE A 38 11.62 2.63 8.85
C PHE A 38 11.52 2.22 10.33
N ARG A 39 12.54 1.56 10.88
CA ARG A 39 12.46 0.90 12.20
C ARG A 39 12.73 1.82 13.39
N ASN A 40 13.35 2.98 13.18
CA ASN A 40 13.64 3.95 14.24
C ASN A 40 12.37 4.66 14.73
N GLU A 41 12.40 5.19 15.95
CA GLU A 41 11.25 5.85 16.59
C GLU A 41 11.46 7.36 16.76
N PRO A 42 10.41 8.19 16.53
CA PRO A 42 10.46 9.61 16.85
C PRO A 42 10.50 9.88 18.35
N THR A 43 11.14 10.99 18.75
CA THR A 43 11.08 11.46 20.13
C THR A 43 9.74 12.10 20.45
N LYS A 44 9.42 12.27 21.75
CA LYS A 44 8.22 13.02 22.19
C LYS A 44 8.18 14.44 21.64
N GLN A 45 9.34 15.09 21.48
CA GLN A 45 9.44 16.42 20.92
C GLN A 45 9.04 16.43 19.44
N VAL A 46 9.52 15.47 18.64
CA VAL A 46 9.11 15.32 17.24
C VAL A 46 7.59 15.16 17.13
N PHE A 47 6.96 14.34 18.00
CA PHE A 47 5.49 14.23 18.01
C PHE A 47 4.76 15.52 18.39
N LYS A 48 5.34 16.34 19.26
CA LYS A 48 4.79 17.65 19.63
C LYS A 48 4.85 18.60 18.42
N ASP A 49 5.98 18.60 17.71
CA ASP A 49 6.22 19.49 16.56
C ASP A 49 5.30 19.14 15.38
N ILE A 50 5.15 17.85 15.08
CA ILE A 50 4.22 17.38 14.04
C ILE A 50 2.80 17.88 14.30
N LYS A 51 2.34 17.84 15.55
CA LYS A 51 0.98 18.22 15.95
C LYS A 51 0.78 19.73 16.10
N ALA A 52 1.86 20.51 16.12
CA ALA A 52 1.79 21.95 16.25
C ALA A 52 1.35 22.61 14.93
N ASN A 53 0.49 23.63 15.04
CA ASN A 53 0.07 24.51 13.94
C ASN A 53 -0.47 23.76 12.71
N VAL A 54 -1.11 22.60 12.92
CA VAL A 54 -1.66 21.78 11.83
C VAL A 54 -2.91 22.45 11.24
N PRO A 55 -2.91 22.80 9.94
CA PRO A 55 -4.11 23.28 9.26
C PRO A 55 -5.23 22.24 9.34
N LYS A 56 -6.48 22.69 9.55
CA LYS A 56 -7.64 21.82 9.75
C LYS A 56 -7.82 20.80 8.62
N ASN A 57 -7.57 21.23 7.37
CA ASN A 57 -7.67 20.41 6.18
C ASN A 57 -6.54 19.37 6.02
N LEU A 58 -5.45 19.48 6.77
CA LEU A 58 -4.32 18.51 6.75
C LEU A 58 -4.39 17.51 7.91
N LYS A 59 -5.29 17.71 8.87
CA LYS A 59 -5.29 16.95 10.13
C LYS A 59 -5.42 15.43 9.93
N VAL A 60 -6.29 15.00 9.02
CA VAL A 60 -6.50 13.56 8.76
C VAL A 60 -5.27 12.93 8.10
N GLY A 61 -4.69 13.59 7.10
CA GLY A 61 -3.45 13.12 6.46
C GLY A 61 -2.28 13.07 7.44
N ILE A 62 -2.12 14.08 8.29
CA ILE A 62 -1.06 14.12 9.30
C ILE A 62 -1.27 13.06 10.38
N ASP A 63 -2.51 12.82 10.82
CA ASP A 63 -2.84 11.72 11.74
C ASP A 63 -2.40 10.36 11.15
N PHE A 64 -2.60 10.15 9.85
CA PHE A 64 -2.12 8.94 9.15
C PHE A 64 -0.58 8.88 9.14
N ILE A 65 0.12 9.95 8.78
CA ILE A 65 1.59 9.98 8.78
C ILE A 65 2.16 9.71 10.18
N ILE A 66 1.57 10.28 11.24
CA ILE A 66 1.94 9.98 12.63
C ILE A 66 1.87 8.47 12.88
N GLN A 67 0.79 7.81 12.47
CA GLN A 67 0.67 6.35 12.63
C GLN A 67 1.72 5.60 11.81
N THR A 68 2.10 6.10 10.64
CA THR A 68 3.13 5.45 9.81
C THR A 68 4.54 5.47 10.43
N ILE A 69 4.81 6.43 11.32
CA ILE A 69 6.10 6.55 12.01
C ILE A 69 6.09 6.01 13.46
N THR A 70 4.91 5.62 13.97
CA THR A 70 4.71 5.14 15.34
C THR A 70 4.78 3.61 15.40
N THR A 71 5.46 3.05 16.41
CA THR A 71 5.44 1.61 16.70
C THR A 71 4.17 1.20 17.42
N LYS A 72 3.74 -0.07 17.26
CA LYS A 72 2.43 -0.54 17.75
C LYS A 72 1.29 0.39 17.31
N ASN A 73 1.36 0.84 16.06
CA ASN A 73 0.40 1.80 15.52
C ASN A 73 -0.99 1.19 15.35
N GLN A 74 -1.95 2.07 15.07
CA GLN A 74 -3.35 1.74 14.89
C GLN A 74 -3.74 1.59 13.41
N LEU A 75 -2.78 1.45 12.49
CA LEU A 75 -3.05 1.43 11.04
C LEU A 75 -3.98 0.29 10.61
N LEU A 76 -4.02 -0.82 11.36
CA LEU A 76 -4.93 -1.95 11.12
C LEU A 76 -6.31 -1.78 11.80
N THR A 77 -6.64 -0.61 12.31
CA THR A 77 -7.99 -0.31 12.81
C THR A 77 -8.89 0.19 11.69
N ARG A 78 -10.21 0.03 11.85
CA ARG A 78 -11.21 0.50 10.88
C ARG A 78 -11.00 1.96 10.45
N LYS A 79 -10.51 2.84 11.35
CA LYS A 79 -10.24 4.25 11.05
C LYS A 79 -9.29 4.42 9.87
N PHE A 80 -8.22 3.64 9.79
CA PHE A 80 -7.18 3.77 8.77
C PHE A 80 -7.32 2.75 7.64
N LEU A 81 -7.98 1.62 7.88
CA LEU A 81 -8.33 0.68 6.82
C LEU A 81 -9.44 1.24 5.91
N SER A 82 -10.34 2.06 6.47
CA SER A 82 -11.36 2.74 5.66
C SER A 82 -10.72 3.74 4.71
N ARG A 83 -11.25 3.80 3.49
CA ARG A 83 -10.86 4.75 2.46
C ARG A 83 -11.07 6.19 2.95
N PRO A 84 -10.02 7.03 3.02
CA PRO A 84 -10.20 8.45 3.32
C PRO A 84 -10.80 9.20 2.12
N ASP A 85 -11.13 10.47 2.32
CA ASP A 85 -11.59 11.33 1.24
C ASP A 85 -10.49 11.61 0.19
N ASP A 86 -10.92 12.04 -1.00
CA ASP A 86 -10.03 12.23 -2.15
C ASP A 86 -8.96 13.32 -1.89
N GLN A 87 -9.29 14.33 -1.08
CA GLN A 87 -8.35 15.37 -0.70
C GLN A 87 -7.24 14.82 0.19
N THR A 88 -7.59 13.99 1.18
CA THR A 88 -6.66 13.33 2.09
C THR A 88 -5.77 12.34 1.33
N LEU A 89 -6.33 11.55 0.40
CA LEU A 89 -5.56 10.67 -0.47
C LEU A 89 -4.49 11.46 -1.25
N LYS A 90 -4.89 12.60 -1.86
CA LYS A 90 -3.96 13.47 -2.60
C LYS A 90 -2.88 14.09 -1.72
N GLN A 91 -3.22 14.52 -0.50
CA GLN A 91 -2.23 15.04 0.46
C GLN A 91 -1.19 13.99 0.82
N ILE A 92 -1.62 12.76 1.12
CA ILE A 92 -0.73 11.65 1.47
C ILE A 92 0.17 11.28 0.28
N PHE A 93 -0.38 11.30 -0.94
CA PHE A 93 0.40 11.12 -2.16
C PHE A 93 1.49 12.20 -2.30
N ILE A 94 1.16 13.47 -2.08
CA ILE A 94 2.13 14.57 -2.13
C ILE A 94 3.23 14.39 -1.08
N ILE A 95 2.89 13.98 0.14
CA ILE A 95 3.87 13.72 1.20
C ILE A 95 4.85 12.62 0.77
N ASN A 96 4.35 11.53 0.19
CA ASN A 96 5.21 10.47 -0.32
C ASN A 96 6.07 10.94 -1.50
N ALA A 97 5.51 11.71 -2.43
CA ALA A 97 6.24 12.26 -3.57
C ALA A 97 7.39 13.20 -3.12
N ILE A 98 7.18 14.02 -2.09
CA ILE A 98 8.24 14.85 -1.51
C ILE A 98 9.32 13.96 -0.87
N ASN A 99 8.93 12.93 -0.11
CA ASN A 99 9.89 11.97 0.45
C ASN A 99 10.77 11.32 -0.63
N LEU A 100 10.16 10.86 -1.73
CA LEU A 100 10.90 10.33 -2.87
C LEU A 100 11.84 11.38 -3.48
N ASN A 101 11.35 12.59 -3.72
CA ASN A 101 12.16 13.71 -4.23
C ASN A 101 13.33 14.07 -3.30
N LEU A 102 13.19 13.91 -1.98
CA LEU A 102 14.28 14.12 -1.02
C LEU A 102 15.40 13.06 -1.11
N ASN A 103 15.20 11.97 -1.85
CA ASN A 103 16.18 10.92 -2.10
C ASN A 103 16.80 11.00 -3.51
N GLU A 104 16.35 11.90 -4.38
CA GLU A 104 16.86 12.09 -5.73
C GLU A 104 18.13 12.94 -5.76
N GLU A 105 19.10 12.59 -6.62
CA GLU A 105 20.31 13.39 -6.85
C GLU A 105 19.96 14.76 -7.48
N ASN A 106 19.09 14.76 -8.50
CA ASN A 106 18.64 15.96 -9.22
C ASN A 106 17.24 16.40 -8.74
N ARG A 107 17.09 16.57 -7.42
CA ARG A 107 15.78 16.87 -6.80
C ARG A 107 15.17 18.18 -7.31
N ALA A 108 13.86 18.14 -7.56
CA ALA A 108 13.07 19.34 -7.84
C ALA A 108 12.90 20.20 -6.58
N ASP A 109 12.62 21.49 -6.75
CA ASP A 109 12.18 22.34 -5.64
C ASP A 109 10.83 21.82 -5.09
N ASN A 110 10.75 21.63 -3.77
CA ASN A 110 9.57 21.04 -3.15
C ASN A 110 8.32 21.92 -3.27
N ASN A 111 8.45 23.25 -3.31
CA ASN A 111 7.29 24.12 -3.51
C ASN A 111 6.76 23.94 -4.93
N LYS A 112 7.65 23.94 -5.94
CA LYS A 112 7.27 23.66 -7.33
C LYS A 112 6.63 22.28 -7.50
N LEU A 113 7.16 21.26 -6.82
CA LEU A 113 6.60 19.91 -6.84
C LEU A 113 5.18 19.89 -6.24
N ILE A 114 4.98 20.50 -5.09
CA ILE A 114 3.67 20.60 -4.44
C ILE A 114 2.67 21.32 -5.36
N ASP A 115 3.04 22.48 -5.90
CA ASP A 115 2.18 23.25 -6.79
C ASP A 115 1.78 22.44 -8.04
N SER A 116 2.74 21.72 -8.63
CA SER A 116 2.47 20.82 -9.77
C SER A 116 1.47 19.73 -9.40
N LEU A 117 1.72 19.00 -8.30
CA LEU A 117 0.87 17.89 -7.89
C LEU A 117 -0.52 18.33 -7.43
N MET A 118 -0.62 19.48 -6.76
CA MET A 118 -1.91 20.05 -6.33
C MET A 118 -2.82 20.37 -7.52
N ASN A 119 -2.25 20.82 -8.63
CA ASN A 119 -2.99 21.15 -9.86
C ASN A 119 -3.13 19.95 -10.82
N ALA A 120 -2.32 18.92 -10.67
CA ALA A 120 -2.38 17.72 -11.50
C ALA A 120 -3.65 16.90 -11.27
N ASN A 121 -4.20 16.35 -12.35
CA ASN A 121 -5.24 15.33 -12.31
C ASN A 121 -4.61 13.94 -12.16
N ILE A 122 -4.31 13.56 -10.92
CA ILE A 122 -3.70 12.26 -10.62
C ILE A 122 -4.79 11.18 -10.65
N PRO A 123 -4.59 10.05 -11.35
CA PRO A 123 -5.56 8.95 -11.37
C PRO A 123 -5.94 8.50 -9.96
N MET A 124 -7.24 8.34 -9.70
CA MET A 124 -7.74 8.02 -8.36
C MET A 124 -7.13 6.73 -7.81
N TYR A 125 -7.01 5.70 -8.64
CA TYR A 125 -6.46 4.40 -8.22
C TYR A 125 -4.97 4.46 -7.88
N GLU A 126 -4.21 5.40 -8.45
CA GLU A 126 -2.82 5.65 -8.05
C GLU A 126 -2.75 6.27 -6.65
N LEU A 127 -3.68 7.18 -6.32
CA LEU A 127 -3.78 7.74 -4.97
C LEU A 127 -4.15 6.68 -3.93
N VAL A 128 -5.07 5.77 -4.28
CA VAL A 128 -5.50 4.65 -3.43
C VAL A 128 -4.37 3.63 -3.25
N ASP A 129 -3.66 3.27 -4.31
CA ASP A 129 -2.51 2.36 -4.24
C ASP A 129 -1.39 2.91 -3.36
N ASN A 130 -1.09 4.21 -3.51
CA ASN A 130 -0.12 4.89 -2.67
C ASN A 130 -0.51 4.84 -1.19
N TYR A 131 -1.77 5.13 -0.88
CA TYR A 131 -2.28 5.10 0.50
C TYR A 131 -2.11 3.72 1.15
N TYR A 132 -2.64 2.66 0.52
CA TYR A 132 -2.55 1.31 1.08
C TYR A 132 -1.13 0.74 1.04
N GLY A 133 -0.32 1.15 0.07
CA GLY A 133 1.11 0.85 0.02
C GLY A 133 1.88 1.40 1.22
N MET A 134 1.69 2.68 1.53
CA MET A 134 2.26 3.31 2.72
C MET A 134 1.75 2.64 4.00
N LEU A 135 0.44 2.32 4.07
CA LEU A 135 -0.18 1.68 5.22
C LEU A 135 0.48 0.34 5.54
N PHE A 136 0.52 -0.60 4.59
CA PHE A 136 1.05 -1.94 4.85
C PHE A 136 2.57 -1.93 5.05
N THR A 137 3.30 -1.07 4.34
CA THR A 137 4.74 -0.89 4.54
C THR A 137 5.04 -0.38 5.94
N ALA A 138 4.27 0.61 6.42
CA ALA A 138 4.45 1.14 7.76
C ALA A 138 4.07 0.12 8.85
N VAL A 139 2.97 -0.62 8.69
CA VAL A 139 2.64 -1.74 9.58
C VAL A 139 3.81 -2.71 9.65
N GLY A 140 4.39 -3.07 8.51
CA GLY A 140 5.55 -3.94 8.47
C GLY A 140 6.78 -3.37 9.15
N ASN A 141 7.11 -2.11 8.94
CA ASN A 141 8.30 -1.52 9.56
C ASN A 141 8.14 -1.31 11.07
N LYS A 142 6.91 -1.11 11.55
CA LYS A 142 6.63 -0.61 12.90
C LYS A 142 5.98 -1.61 13.86
N ASN A 143 5.32 -2.63 13.34
CA ASN A 143 4.64 -3.66 14.12
C ASN A 143 5.38 -4.98 13.90
N GLN A 144 6.53 -5.11 14.56
CA GLN A 144 7.37 -6.30 14.54
C GLN A 144 7.23 -7.09 15.85
N PRO A 145 7.30 -8.44 15.81
CA PRO A 145 7.42 -9.28 14.61
C PRO A 145 6.14 -9.27 13.75
N PHE A 146 6.28 -9.58 12.45
CA PHE A 146 5.13 -9.73 11.55
C PHE A 146 4.17 -10.81 12.05
N ASP A 147 2.91 -10.43 12.28
CA ASP A 147 1.82 -11.35 12.60
C ASP A 147 0.45 -10.74 12.26
N PHE A 148 -0.20 -11.25 11.20
CA PHE A 148 -1.58 -10.92 10.84
C PHE A 148 -2.55 -12.07 11.08
N SER A 149 -2.16 -13.14 11.81
CA SER A 149 -2.99 -14.34 12.02
C SER A 149 -4.35 -14.04 12.64
N LYS A 150 -4.44 -12.99 13.46
CA LYS A 150 -5.67 -12.53 14.13
C LYS A 150 -6.44 -11.46 13.37
N ILE A 151 -5.96 -11.06 12.20
CA ILE A 151 -6.56 -9.99 11.40
C ILE A 151 -7.50 -10.60 10.36
N ASN A 152 -8.75 -10.14 10.39
CA ASN A 152 -9.74 -10.42 9.37
C ASN A 152 -10.18 -9.11 8.71
N PHE A 153 -9.79 -8.89 7.47
CA PHE A 153 -10.13 -7.69 6.73
C PHE A 153 -11.57 -7.78 6.19
N GLN A 154 -12.47 -6.98 6.74
CA GLN A 154 -13.86 -6.86 6.31
C GLN A 154 -13.99 -5.75 5.26
N LEU A 155 -13.70 -6.06 3.99
CA LEU A 155 -13.57 -5.04 2.92
C LEU A 155 -14.84 -4.22 2.72
N LYS A 156 -16.01 -4.83 2.96
CA LYS A 156 -17.31 -4.15 2.91
C LYS A 156 -17.45 -3.00 3.92
N ASP A 157 -16.69 -3.04 5.02
CA ASP A 157 -16.79 -2.07 6.11
C ASP A 157 -15.89 -0.83 5.92
N TYR A 158 -15.04 -0.84 4.88
CA TYR A 158 -13.95 0.11 4.65
C TYR A 158 -14.27 1.20 3.64
N LYS A 159 -15.52 1.31 3.17
CA LYS A 159 -15.96 2.40 2.26
C LYS A 159 -15.12 2.50 0.97
N LEU A 160 -14.55 1.39 0.52
CA LEU A 160 -13.90 1.27 -0.79
C LEU A 160 -14.96 1.47 -1.87
N LYS A 161 -14.69 2.32 -2.86
CA LYS A 161 -15.70 2.80 -3.83
C LYS A 161 -16.20 1.70 -4.77
N ASP A 162 -15.32 0.80 -5.17
CA ASP A 162 -15.58 -0.21 -6.19
C ASP A 162 -14.68 -1.45 -5.98
N ASP A 163 -14.83 -2.44 -6.87
CA ASP A 163 -14.03 -3.67 -6.83
C ASP A 163 -12.56 -3.43 -7.19
N THR A 164 -12.24 -2.35 -7.90
CA THR A 164 -10.85 -1.96 -8.18
C THR A 164 -10.15 -1.56 -6.89
N GLU A 165 -10.77 -0.71 -6.06
CA GLU A 165 -10.18 -0.29 -4.77
C GLU A 165 -10.08 -1.48 -3.78
N LYS A 166 -11.01 -2.43 -3.81
CA LYS A 166 -10.90 -3.70 -3.06
C LYS A 166 -9.72 -4.54 -3.54
N GLY A 167 -9.56 -4.65 -4.86
CA GLY A 167 -8.42 -5.31 -5.50
C GLY A 167 -7.08 -4.68 -5.09
N ILE A 168 -6.98 -3.35 -5.12
CA ILE A 168 -5.79 -2.60 -4.69
C ILE A 168 -5.46 -2.88 -3.21
N PHE A 169 -6.46 -2.78 -2.33
CA PHE A 169 -6.27 -3.07 -0.90
C PHE A 169 -5.70 -4.48 -0.70
N PHE A 170 -6.35 -5.48 -1.31
CA PHE A 170 -5.94 -6.87 -1.20
C PHE A 170 -4.53 -7.08 -1.73
N LEU A 171 -4.25 -6.59 -2.95
CA LEU A 171 -2.98 -6.82 -3.63
C LEU A 171 -1.82 -6.13 -2.93
N ARG A 172 -2.04 -4.94 -2.32
CA ARG A 172 -1.01 -4.29 -1.51
C ARG A 172 -0.73 -5.03 -0.20
N CYS A 173 -1.76 -5.59 0.44
CA CYS A 173 -1.56 -6.45 1.59
C CYS A 173 -0.76 -7.70 1.20
N MET A 174 -1.12 -8.35 0.10
CA MET A 174 -0.48 -9.59 -0.32
C MET A 174 0.94 -9.39 -0.87
N ASP A 175 1.22 -8.27 -1.54
CA ASP A 175 2.59 -7.88 -1.90
C ASP A 175 3.47 -7.74 -0.65
N TYR A 176 2.96 -7.08 0.41
CA TYR A 176 3.66 -7.01 1.68
C TYR A 176 3.86 -8.40 2.31
N CYS A 177 2.82 -9.23 2.37
CA CYS A 177 2.92 -10.60 2.88
C CYS A 177 3.95 -11.44 2.10
N GLY A 178 3.94 -11.38 0.77
CA GLY A 178 4.92 -12.08 -0.08
C GLY A 178 6.36 -11.66 0.20
N LYS A 179 6.61 -10.36 0.44
CA LYS A 179 7.93 -9.84 0.83
C LYS A 179 8.43 -10.42 2.17
N THR A 180 7.55 -10.81 3.09
CA THR A 180 7.98 -11.40 4.38
C THR A 180 8.51 -12.82 4.26
N VAL A 181 8.28 -13.49 3.13
CA VAL A 181 8.80 -14.83 2.83
C VAL A 181 9.84 -14.84 1.72
N TRP A 182 9.87 -13.81 0.88
CA TRP A 182 10.75 -13.72 -0.28
C TRP A 182 12.23 -13.97 0.06
N GLY A 183 12.74 -13.35 1.14
CA GLY A 183 14.14 -13.52 1.56
C GLY A 183 14.47 -14.96 1.99
N TYR A 184 13.54 -15.66 2.63
CA TYR A 184 13.73 -17.06 2.99
C TYR A 184 13.74 -17.99 1.77
N MET A 185 13.01 -17.63 0.71
CA MET A 185 12.90 -18.46 -0.48
C MET A 185 13.97 -18.18 -1.54
N ASN A 186 14.42 -16.93 -1.66
CA ASN A 186 15.28 -16.49 -2.77
C ASN A 186 16.70 -16.09 -2.36
N VAL A 187 16.93 -15.73 -1.08
CA VAL A 187 18.26 -15.32 -0.60
C VAL A 187 18.95 -16.45 0.15
N ALA A 188 18.20 -17.24 0.93
CA ALA A 188 18.75 -18.41 1.61
C ALA A 188 19.06 -19.53 0.61
N ASN A 189 20.22 -20.18 0.75
CA ASN A 189 20.62 -21.33 -0.05
C ASN A 189 21.07 -22.49 0.86
N PRO A 190 20.31 -23.60 0.95
CA PRO A 190 19.02 -23.83 0.29
C PRO A 190 17.90 -22.91 0.82
N PRO A 191 16.78 -22.77 0.09
CA PRO A 191 15.59 -22.05 0.57
C PRO A 191 15.15 -22.52 1.96
N ASN A 192 14.85 -21.57 2.86
CA ASN A 192 14.39 -21.86 4.22
C ASN A 192 12.86 -21.96 4.27
N THR A 193 12.34 -23.09 3.79
CA THR A 193 10.90 -23.36 3.68
C THR A 193 10.20 -23.38 5.04
N THR A 194 10.86 -23.84 6.10
CA THR A 194 10.30 -23.81 7.46
C THR A 194 9.99 -22.39 7.92
N LYS A 195 10.95 -21.45 7.81
CA LYS A 195 10.71 -20.04 8.21
C LYS A 195 9.72 -19.34 7.29
N ALA A 196 9.74 -19.65 5.98
CA ALA A 196 8.75 -19.13 5.05
C ALA A 196 7.34 -19.59 5.43
N PHE A 197 7.17 -20.89 5.70
CA PHE A 197 5.88 -21.47 6.08
C PHE A 197 5.36 -20.92 7.41
N ASP A 198 6.24 -20.74 8.40
CA ASP A 198 5.87 -20.12 9.67
C ASP A 198 5.39 -18.66 9.52
N ASN A 199 5.91 -17.92 8.54
CA ASN A 199 5.38 -16.61 8.20
C ASN A 199 4.06 -16.67 7.42
N ILE A 200 3.89 -17.65 6.51
CA ILE A 200 2.61 -17.84 5.79
C ILE A 200 1.47 -18.13 6.75
N LYS A 201 1.68 -18.93 7.80
CA LYS A 201 0.67 -19.19 8.84
C LYS A 201 0.17 -17.92 9.55
N LYS A 202 0.90 -16.82 9.43
CA LYS A 202 0.55 -15.52 10.01
C LYS A 202 -0.13 -14.58 9.03
N TYR A 203 -0.47 -15.03 7.83
CA TYR A 203 -1.18 -14.21 6.85
C TYR A 203 -2.63 -13.95 7.32
N PRO A 204 -3.22 -12.83 6.87
CA PRO A 204 -4.56 -12.44 7.30
C PRO A 204 -5.65 -13.30 6.66
N THR A 205 -6.87 -13.10 7.13
CA THR A 205 -8.09 -13.52 6.44
C THR A 205 -8.79 -12.30 5.82
N PHE A 206 -9.62 -12.55 4.80
CA PHE A 206 -10.42 -11.52 4.13
C PHE A 206 -11.87 -11.98 4.11
N ASN A 207 -12.77 -11.16 4.66
CA ASN A 207 -14.20 -11.46 4.78
C ASN A 207 -14.48 -12.84 5.42
N GLY A 208 -13.62 -13.29 6.34
CA GLY A 208 -13.72 -14.60 7.00
C GLY A 208 -13.07 -15.78 6.25
N SER A 209 -12.57 -15.57 5.04
CA SER A 209 -11.89 -16.59 4.23
C SER A 209 -10.37 -16.44 4.29
N THR A 210 -9.64 -17.53 4.07
CA THR A 210 -8.18 -17.50 3.97
C THR A 210 -7.74 -16.63 2.80
N TYR A 211 -6.58 -15.96 2.93
CA TYR A 211 -6.12 -14.99 1.93
C TYR A 211 -6.06 -15.55 0.49
N TYR A 212 -5.81 -16.85 0.33
CA TYR A 212 -5.72 -17.46 -1.00
C TYR A 212 -7.08 -17.66 -1.67
N GLN A 213 -8.19 -17.56 -0.92
CA GLN A 213 -9.56 -17.72 -1.45
C GLN A 213 -10.16 -16.42 -2.00
N TYR A 214 -9.49 -15.28 -1.84
CA TYR A 214 -9.91 -14.05 -2.47
C TYR A 214 -9.65 -14.13 -3.99
N THR A 215 -10.70 -14.06 -4.80
CA THR A 215 -10.63 -14.26 -6.26
C THR A 215 -11.25 -13.11 -7.07
N ASP A 216 -11.69 -12.04 -6.40
CA ASP A 216 -12.37 -10.88 -7.00
C ASP A 216 -11.39 -9.94 -7.72
N PHE A 217 -10.77 -10.45 -8.79
CA PHE A 217 -9.80 -9.72 -9.63
C PHE A 217 -10.31 -9.45 -11.04
N TYR A 218 -11.63 -9.42 -11.24
CA TYR A 218 -12.25 -9.17 -12.55
C TYR A 218 -12.49 -7.68 -12.84
N PHE A 219 -11.91 -6.78 -12.03
CA PHE A 219 -11.86 -5.35 -12.33
C PHE A 219 -10.96 -5.05 -13.54
N MET A 220 -11.21 -3.90 -14.18
CA MET A 220 -10.48 -3.43 -15.36
C MET A 220 -9.03 -3.13 -14.99
N ASP A 221 -8.10 -3.62 -15.82
CA ASP A 221 -6.68 -3.29 -15.64
C ASP A 221 -6.42 -1.81 -15.93
N PHE A 222 -5.39 -1.26 -15.33
CA PHE A 222 -4.96 0.12 -15.55
C PHE A 222 -3.44 0.20 -15.45
N GLU A 223 -2.88 1.28 -15.98
CA GLU A 223 -1.43 1.49 -15.96
C GLU A 223 -1.04 2.60 -14.99
N MET A 224 0.05 2.38 -14.26
CA MET A 224 0.68 3.40 -13.42
C MET A 224 2.19 3.16 -13.33
N ASN A 225 2.93 4.14 -12.83
CA ASN A 225 4.35 3.92 -12.51
C ASN A 225 4.42 3.14 -11.18
N ILE A 226 4.83 1.88 -11.24
CA ILE A 226 4.92 1.02 -10.05
C ILE A 226 6.37 0.95 -9.58
N GLU A 227 7.28 0.62 -10.49
CA GLU A 227 8.72 0.62 -10.24
C GLU A 227 9.37 1.87 -10.82
N GLN A 228 10.19 2.53 -10.01
CA GLN A 228 10.94 3.70 -10.43
C GLN A 228 11.81 3.38 -11.66
N GLY A 229 11.76 4.27 -12.66
CA GLY A 229 12.56 4.15 -13.88
C GLY A 229 12.05 3.14 -14.92
N LYS A 230 10.97 2.40 -14.65
CA LYS A 230 10.40 1.43 -15.60
C LYS A 230 9.22 1.94 -16.43
N GLY A 231 8.79 3.19 -16.18
CA GLY A 231 7.64 3.78 -16.84
C GLY A 231 6.31 3.15 -16.39
N LYS A 232 5.27 3.34 -17.20
CA LYS A 232 3.93 2.81 -16.93
C LYS A 232 3.91 1.29 -17.08
N GLN A 233 3.36 0.62 -16.08
CA GLN A 233 3.22 -0.82 -16.01
C GLN A 233 1.75 -1.19 -15.77
N SER A 234 1.31 -2.32 -16.34
CA SER A 234 0.01 -2.93 -16.01
C SER A 234 -0.06 -3.24 -14.51
N TYR A 235 -1.08 -2.71 -13.85
CA TYR A 235 -1.29 -2.90 -12.41
C TYR A 235 -1.50 -4.38 -12.09
N LYS A 236 -2.42 -5.03 -12.82
CA LYS A 236 -2.69 -6.46 -12.64
C LYS A 236 -1.49 -7.30 -13.03
N GLY A 237 -0.82 -6.98 -14.13
CA GLY A 237 0.39 -7.68 -14.57
C GLY A 237 1.51 -7.67 -13.51
N TYR A 238 1.68 -6.55 -12.79
CA TYR A 238 2.66 -6.49 -11.71
C TYR A 238 2.19 -7.23 -10.45
N TYR A 239 1.05 -6.82 -9.90
CA TYR A 239 0.63 -7.27 -8.57
C TYR A 239 0.00 -8.66 -8.56
N LEU A 240 -0.74 -9.08 -9.60
CA LEU A 240 -1.20 -10.47 -9.69
C LEU A 240 -0.03 -11.41 -9.89
N ASN A 241 0.97 -11.05 -10.70
CA ASN A 241 2.18 -11.88 -10.83
C ASN A 241 2.86 -12.12 -9.48
N LYS A 242 2.97 -11.08 -8.63
CA LYS A 242 3.51 -11.20 -7.26
C LYS A 242 2.63 -12.05 -6.34
N TYR A 243 1.32 -11.96 -6.50
CA TYR A 243 0.39 -12.80 -5.75
C TYR A 243 0.47 -14.28 -6.20
N TYR A 244 0.60 -14.56 -7.50
CA TYR A 244 0.90 -15.90 -8.02
C TYR A 244 2.21 -16.45 -7.44
N GLU A 245 3.29 -15.66 -7.43
CA GLU A 245 4.57 -16.02 -6.79
C GLU A 245 4.38 -16.41 -5.32
N THR A 246 3.55 -15.65 -4.59
CA THR A 246 3.23 -15.92 -3.18
C THR A 246 2.45 -17.23 -2.99
N LEU A 247 1.47 -17.51 -3.86
CA LEU A 247 0.68 -18.74 -3.81
C LEU A 247 1.51 -19.97 -4.16
N LEU A 248 2.35 -19.88 -5.20
CA LEU A 248 3.27 -20.96 -5.57
C LEU A 248 4.32 -21.21 -4.48
N THR A 249 4.82 -20.14 -3.84
CA THR A 249 5.68 -20.25 -2.66
C THR A 249 4.99 -21.00 -1.52
N HIS A 250 3.72 -20.70 -1.27
CA HIS A 250 2.93 -21.43 -0.27
C HIS A 250 2.78 -22.90 -0.63
N LEU A 251 2.51 -23.23 -1.89
CA LEU A 251 2.43 -24.61 -2.34
C LEU A 251 3.75 -25.37 -2.15
N ILE A 252 4.89 -24.75 -2.47
CA ILE A 252 6.22 -25.32 -2.23
C ILE A 252 6.42 -25.59 -0.73
N CYS A 253 6.06 -24.63 0.13
CA CYS A 253 6.18 -24.77 1.58
C CYS A 253 5.30 -25.91 2.11
N LEU A 254 4.04 -26.01 1.67
CA LEU A 254 3.16 -27.13 2.05
C LEU A 254 3.79 -28.47 1.67
N ASN A 255 4.32 -28.60 0.46
CA ASN A 255 4.94 -29.84 0.02
C ASN A 255 6.22 -30.19 0.83
N LYS A 256 7.02 -29.20 1.22
CA LYS A 256 8.28 -29.41 1.95
C LYS A 256 8.10 -29.61 3.45
N GLU A 257 7.09 -28.99 4.05
CA GLU A 257 6.84 -29.02 5.49
C GLU A 257 5.70 -30.00 5.88
N ASN A 258 5.45 -31.02 5.05
CA ASN A 258 4.45 -32.07 5.26
C ASN A 258 3.01 -31.57 5.45
N GLY A 259 2.63 -30.52 4.72
CA GLY A 259 1.24 -30.08 4.60
C GLY A 259 0.35 -31.20 4.05
N SER A 260 -0.88 -31.28 4.54
CA SER A 260 -1.81 -32.33 4.15
C SER A 260 -2.23 -32.21 2.68
N GLU A 261 -2.60 -33.34 2.07
CA GLU A 261 -3.18 -33.36 0.72
C GLU A 261 -4.41 -32.43 0.62
N LYS A 262 -5.20 -32.37 1.69
CA LYS A 262 -6.33 -31.47 1.80
C LYS A 262 -5.90 -30.00 1.71
N GLU A 263 -4.89 -29.56 2.47
CA GLU A 263 -4.40 -28.17 2.43
C GLU A 263 -3.85 -27.80 1.05
N MET A 264 -3.10 -28.71 0.43
CA MET A 264 -2.59 -28.48 -0.94
C MET A 264 -3.73 -28.36 -1.95
N LYS A 265 -4.73 -29.25 -1.89
CA LYS A 265 -5.91 -29.21 -2.75
C LYS A 265 -6.75 -27.95 -2.52
N ASP A 266 -6.94 -27.55 -1.27
CA ASP A 266 -7.67 -26.33 -0.90
C ASP A 266 -6.94 -25.08 -1.44
N LEU A 267 -5.61 -25.03 -1.39
CA LEU A 267 -4.83 -23.95 -2.00
C LEU A 267 -4.94 -23.94 -3.53
N LEU A 268 -4.74 -25.09 -4.19
CA LEU A 268 -4.76 -25.20 -5.65
C LEU A 268 -6.14 -24.86 -6.23
N LEU A 269 -7.19 -25.44 -5.66
CA LEU A 269 -8.56 -25.32 -6.18
C LEU A 269 -9.34 -24.16 -5.56
N GLY A 270 -8.91 -23.62 -4.43
CA GLY A 270 -9.57 -22.49 -3.77
C GLY A 270 -9.03 -21.13 -4.19
N SER A 271 -7.89 -21.07 -4.89
CA SER A 271 -7.22 -19.82 -5.24
C SER A 271 -7.25 -19.48 -6.73
N ILE A 272 -6.65 -18.34 -7.08
CA ILE A 272 -6.48 -17.94 -8.49
C ILE A 272 -5.52 -18.84 -9.28
N LEU A 273 -4.86 -19.82 -8.63
CA LEU A 273 -4.00 -20.79 -9.31
C LEU A 273 -4.77 -21.56 -10.39
N LYS A 274 -6.04 -21.91 -10.18
CA LYS A 274 -6.89 -22.58 -11.19
C LYS A 274 -7.52 -21.63 -12.23
N GLU A 275 -7.44 -20.31 -12.02
CA GLU A 275 -8.19 -19.32 -12.79
C GLU A 275 -7.49 -18.96 -14.11
N ARG A 276 -7.64 -19.81 -15.13
CA ARG A 276 -6.96 -19.66 -16.44
C ARG A 276 -7.11 -18.29 -17.09
N LYS A 277 -8.25 -17.60 -16.89
CA LYS A 277 -8.50 -16.24 -17.42
C LYS A 277 -7.52 -15.19 -16.88
N LEU A 278 -6.92 -15.44 -15.72
CA LEU A 278 -5.98 -14.54 -15.05
C LEU A 278 -4.52 -14.85 -15.41
N TYR A 279 -4.22 -15.96 -16.09
CA TYR A 279 -2.84 -16.37 -16.41
C TYR A 279 -2.09 -15.38 -17.30
N LYS A 280 -2.82 -14.57 -18.08
CA LYS A 280 -2.23 -13.48 -18.88
C LYS A 280 -1.54 -12.40 -18.05
N TYR A 281 -1.74 -12.38 -16.73
CA TYR A 281 -1.11 -11.43 -15.80
C TYR A 281 0.05 -12.03 -15.01
N THR A 282 0.55 -13.19 -15.40
CA THR A 282 1.68 -13.82 -14.69
C THR A 282 2.69 -14.47 -15.64
N ASN A 283 3.95 -14.45 -15.20
CA ASN A 283 5.05 -15.13 -15.86
C ASN A 283 5.07 -16.64 -15.56
N TYR A 284 4.20 -17.14 -14.68
CA TYR A 284 4.11 -18.55 -14.31
C TYR A 284 3.05 -19.32 -15.12
N LYS A 285 2.56 -18.75 -16.23
CA LYS A 285 1.50 -19.34 -17.05
C LYS A 285 1.78 -20.81 -17.40
N ASP A 286 2.96 -21.13 -17.90
CA ASP A 286 3.28 -22.48 -18.37
C ASP A 286 3.25 -23.51 -17.22
N ILE A 287 3.78 -23.13 -16.05
CA ILE A 287 3.72 -23.96 -14.83
C ILE A 287 2.26 -24.18 -14.41
N LEU A 288 1.43 -23.14 -14.45
CA LEU A 288 0.02 -23.26 -14.09
C LEU A 288 -0.75 -24.13 -15.09
N GLU A 289 -0.50 -23.98 -16.39
CA GLU A 289 -1.12 -24.83 -17.42
C GLU A 289 -0.71 -26.31 -17.27
N GLU A 290 0.53 -26.59 -16.88
CA GLU A 290 1.00 -27.94 -16.58
C GLU A 290 0.33 -28.51 -15.31
N LEU A 291 0.28 -27.74 -14.23
CA LEU A 291 -0.33 -28.14 -12.95
C LEU A 291 -1.82 -28.51 -13.08
N PHE A 292 -2.54 -27.87 -14.00
CA PHE A 292 -3.98 -28.09 -14.22
C PHE A 292 -4.29 -28.74 -15.57
N LYS A 293 -3.32 -29.44 -16.16
CA LYS A 293 -3.55 -30.23 -17.37
C LYS A 293 -4.53 -31.37 -17.05
N GLU A 294 -5.65 -31.39 -17.74
CA GLU A 294 -6.60 -32.49 -17.65
C GLU A 294 -5.96 -33.74 -18.26
N GLU A 295 -5.91 -34.84 -17.50
CA GLU A 295 -5.57 -36.15 -18.05
C GLU A 295 -6.66 -36.53 -19.04
N LYS A 296 -6.26 -36.80 -20.29
CA LYS A 296 -7.16 -37.27 -21.36
C LYS A 296 -7.40 -38.77 -21.22
#